data_AF-A0A5N9HVZ2-F1
#
_entry.id   AF-A0A5N9HVZ2-F1
#
_cell.length_a   1.000
_cell.length_b   1.000
_cell.length_c   1.000
_cell.angle_alpha   90.00
_cell.angle_beta   90.00
_cell.angle_gamma   90.00
#
_symmetry.space_group_name_H-M   'P 1'
#
loop_
_entity.id
_entity.type
_entity.pdbx_description
1 polymer ?
#
loop_
_entity_poly.entity_id
_entity_poly.type
_entity_poly.pdbx_seq_one_letter_code
_entity_poly.pdbx_strand_id
1 'polypeptide(L)' 'MATQLNVSTSASQTYDVVVVGGGIAGLTVAYRLDNKNVLLLEKELVA' A
#
# COMPACT_ATOMS: atom_id res chain seq x y z
N MET A 1 7.40 40.31 -5.39
CA MET A 1 6.62 39.29 -4.66
C MET A 1 6.58 38.05 -5.53
N ALA A 2 7.34 37.01 -5.22
CA ALA A 2 7.39 35.78 -5.99
C ALA A 2 6.41 34.76 -5.40
N THR A 3 5.53 34.21 -6.23
CA THR A 3 4.60 33.13 -5.87
C THR A 3 5.38 31.82 -5.76
N GLN A 4 5.31 31.16 -4.60
CA GLN A 4 5.85 29.81 -4.44
C GLN A 4 4.91 28.80 -5.11
N LEU A 5 5.47 28.02 -6.05
CA LEU A 5 4.83 26.84 -6.61
C LEU A 5 4.82 25.74 -5.55
N ASN A 6 3.64 25.40 -5.03
CA ASN A 6 3.44 24.24 -4.18
C ASN A 6 3.54 22.96 -5.01
N VAL A 7 4.76 22.50 -5.25
CA VAL A 7 5.02 21.19 -5.86
C VAL A 7 4.86 20.15 -4.76
N SER A 8 3.68 19.54 -4.68
CA SER A 8 3.44 18.37 -3.84
C SER A 8 4.25 17.20 -4.40
N THR A 9 5.49 17.01 -3.95
CA THR A 9 6.26 15.81 -4.26
C THR A 9 5.55 14.62 -3.64
N SER A 10 4.81 13.86 -4.45
CA SER A 10 4.26 12.56 -4.06
C SER A 10 5.44 11.65 -3.72
N ALA A 11 5.77 11.54 -2.43
CA ALA A 11 6.81 10.64 -1.97
C ALA A 11 6.44 9.22 -2.41
N SER A 12 7.32 8.56 -3.15
CA SER A 12 7.13 7.16 -3.53
C SER A 12 7.04 6.32 -2.27
N GLN A 13 5.88 5.72 -2.01
CA GLN A 13 5.70 4.85 -0.85
C GLN A 13 6.46 3.54 -1.12
N THR A 14 7.36 3.19 -0.20
CA THR A 14 8.13 1.94 -0.25
C THR A 14 7.53 0.94 0.73
N TYR A 15 7.32 -0.29 0.29
CA TYR A 15 6.78 -1.38 1.09
C TYR A 15 7.82 -2.50 1.19
N ASP A 16 7.87 -3.17 2.34
CA ASP A 16 8.75 -4.32 2.55
C ASP A 16 8.21 -5.58 1.85
N VAL A 17 6.88 -5.71 1.82
CA VAL A 17 6.17 -6.88 1.27
C VAL A 17 4.90 -6.42 0.56
N VAL A 18 4.63 -7.02 -0.61
CA VAL A 18 3.35 -6.91 -1.31
C VAL A 18 2.64 -8.27 -1.28
N VAL A 19 1.42 -8.29 -0.75
CA VAL A 19 0.53 -9.46 -0.73
C VAL A 19 -0.57 -9.24 -1.77
N VAL A 20 -0.72 -10.16 -2.71
CA VAL A 20 -1.81 -10.16 -3.70
C VAL A 20 -2.75 -11.30 -3.34
N GLY A 21 -3.99 -11.01 -2.92
CA GLY A 21 -4.90 -12.06 -2.44
C GLY A 21 -5.44 -11.90 -1.01
N GLY A 22 -6.23 -10.88 -0.68
CA GLY A 22 -6.98 -10.66 0.58
C GLY A 22 -8.09 -11.65 0.93
N GLY A 23 -8.04 -12.89 0.41
CA GLY A 23 -8.73 -14.01 1.04
C GLY A 23 -8.09 -14.41 2.38
N ILE A 24 -8.53 -15.53 2.97
CA ILE A 24 -8.03 -16.02 4.26
C ILE A 24 -6.50 -16.15 4.28
N ALA A 25 -5.92 -16.65 3.20
CA ALA A 25 -4.47 -16.83 3.10
C ALA A 25 -3.71 -15.49 3.15
N GLY A 26 -4.05 -14.51 2.31
CA GLY A 26 -3.32 -13.25 2.27
C GLY A 26 -3.54 -12.38 3.50
N LEU A 27 -4.75 -12.39 4.09
CA LEU A 27 -4.97 -11.72 5.38
C LEU A 27 -4.17 -12.38 6.51
N THR A 28 -4.09 -13.71 6.53
CA THR A 28 -3.27 -14.43 7.52
C THR A 28 -1.79 -14.09 7.37
N VAL A 29 -1.29 -13.99 6.14
CA VAL A 29 0.10 -13.60 5.86
C VAL A 29 0.35 -12.16 6.29
N ALA A 30 -0.51 -11.21 5.90
CA ALA A 30 -0.39 -9.81 6.29
C ALA A 30 -0.41 -9.63 7.81
N TYR A 31 -1.29 -10.35 8.51
CA TYR A 31 -1.36 -10.34 9.99
C TYR A 31 -0.07 -10.86 10.64
N ARG A 32 0.54 -11.90 10.08
CA ARG A 32 1.79 -12.49 10.60
C ARG A 32 3.03 -11.64 10.31
N LEU A 33 2.92 -10.63 9.45
CA LEU A 33 4.00 -9.71 9.07
C LEU A 33 3.89 -8.37 9.82
N ASP A 34 3.39 -8.38 11.06
CA ASP A 34 3.09 -7.21 11.90
C ASP A 34 4.25 -6.19 12.07
N ASN A 35 5.50 -6.63 11.87
CA ASN A 35 6.71 -5.81 11.94
C ASN A 35 7.23 -5.35 10.55
N LYS A 36 6.39 -5.39 9.50
CA LYS A 36 6.74 -4.97 8.13
C LYS A 36 5.74 -3.95 7.60
N ASN A 37 6.20 -3.05 6.73
CA ASN A 37 5.30 -2.21 5.95
C ASN A 37 4.70 -3.04 4.80
N VAL A 38 3.48 -3.55 5.00
CA VAL A 38 2.80 -4.47 4.06
C VAL A 38 1.77 -3.74 3.22
N LEU A 39 1.85 -3.91 1.91
CA LEU A 39 0.77 -3.56 0.97
C LEU A 39 -0.03 -4.82 0.64
N LEU A 40 -1.34 -4.81 0.90
CA LEU A 40 -2.24 -5.88 0.49
C LEU A 40 -3.13 -5.39 -0.65
N LEU A 41 -3.15 -6.14 -1.76
CA LEU A 41 -3.92 -5.85 -2.95
C LEU A 41 -4.98 -6.93 -3.14
N GLU A 42 -6.21 -6.49 -3.38
CA GLU A 42 -7.33 -7.33 -3.80
C GLU A 42 -7.98 -6.79 -5.06
N LYS A 43 -8.43 -7.72 -5.91
CA LYS A 43 -9.19 -7.34 -7.09
C LYS A 43 -10.61 -6.99 -6.67
N GLU A 44 -10.98 -5.72 -6.84
CA GLU A 44 -12.37 -5.28 -6.70
C GLU A 44 -13.29 -6.09 -7.63
N LEU A 45 -14.47 -6.47 -7.15
CA LEU A 45 -15.49 -7.10 -7.98
C LEU A 45 -16.35 -6.00 -8.57
N VAL A 46 -16.05 -5.57 -9.81
CA VAL A 46 -16.97 -4.71 -10.55
C VAL A 46 -18.17 -5.57 -10.94
N ALA A 47 -19.35 -5.24 -10.38
CA ALA A 47 -20.64 -5.86 -10.69
C ALA A 47 -21.17 -5.42 -12.06
#